data_AF-A0ABD1FX14-F1
#
_entry.id   AF-A0ABD1FX14-F1
#
_cell.length_a   1.000
_cell.length_b   1.000
_cell.length_c   1.000
_cell.angle_alpha   90.00
_cell.angle_beta   90.00
_cell.angle_gamma   90.00
#
_symmetry.space_group_name_H-M   'P 1'
#
loop_
_entity.id
_entity.type
_entity.pdbx_description
1 polymer ?
#
loop_
_entity_poly.entity_id
_entity_poly.type
_entity_poly.pdbx_seq_one_letter_code
_entity_poly.pdbx_strand_id
1 'polypeptide(L)'
;MLQLDGSCAQLKGRKHTSPLAICVGDVQDIERFATTHHLPLGLLDSLLPGPVTVVLRRGDSSILEKSLNPGRLDNIGVRVPTAISFG
;
A
#
# COMPACT_ATOMS: atom_id res chain seq x y z
N MET A 1 3.00 6.95 11.75
CA MET A 1 1.76 6.34 12.29
C MET A 1 0.73 6.33 11.18
N LEU A 2 0.52 5.20 10.49
CA LEU A 2 -0.71 5.03 9.72
C LEU A 2 -1.83 4.90 10.75
N GLN A 3 -2.38 6.04 11.17
CA GLN A 3 -3.69 6.04 11.82
C GLN A 3 -4.67 5.64 10.71
N LEU A 4 -4.92 4.34 10.58
CA LEU A 4 -6.22 3.87 10.12
C LEU A 4 -7.19 4.17 11.25
N ASP A 5 -7.47 5.46 11.46
CA ASP A 5 -8.57 5.87 12.30
C ASP A 5 -9.83 5.33 11.62
N GLY A 6 -10.62 4.56 12.38
CA GLY A 6 -11.77 3.77 11.91
C GLY A 6 -12.87 4.58 11.21
N SER A 7 -12.66 5.87 11.05
CA SER A 7 -13.53 6.85 10.40
C SER A 7 -13.37 6.91 8.86
N CYS A 8 -12.22 6.57 8.26
CA CYS A 8 -12.01 6.75 6.80
C CYS A 8 -12.77 5.74 5.91
N ALA A 9 -12.96 4.49 6.37
CA ALA A 9 -13.66 3.48 5.59
C ALA A 9 -15.18 3.74 5.50
N GLN A 10 -15.78 4.28 6.57
CA GLN A 10 -17.21 4.59 6.64
C GLN A 10 -17.58 5.84 5.84
N LEU A 11 -16.67 6.81 5.72
CA LEU A 11 -16.94 8.08 5.02
C LEU A 11 -16.96 7.97 3.49
N LYS A 12 -16.43 6.90 2.89
CA LYS A 12 -16.23 6.81 1.43
C LYS A 12 -17.15 5.87 0.66
N GLY A 13 -18.11 5.20 1.30
CA GLY A 13 -19.02 4.29 0.60
C GLY A 13 -18.27 3.35 -0.35
N ARG A 14 -17.16 2.74 0.12
CA ARG A 14 -16.28 1.94 -0.74
C ARG A 14 -17.12 0.83 -1.37
N LYS A 15 -17.21 0.81 -2.71
CA LYS A 15 -17.53 -0.42 -3.43
C LYS A 15 -16.57 -1.48 -2.94
N HIS A 16 -17.10 -2.63 -2.52
CA HIS A 16 -16.35 -3.80 -2.01
C HIS A 16 -15.29 -4.37 -2.97
N THR A 17 -15.01 -3.71 -4.10
CA THR A 17 -14.16 -4.18 -5.19
C THR A 17 -12.85 -3.40 -5.35
N SER A 18 -12.64 -2.30 -4.62
CA SER A 18 -11.40 -1.51 -4.73
C SER A 18 -10.38 -1.96 -3.68
N PRO A 19 -9.14 -2.30 -4.07
CA PRO A 19 -8.12 -2.75 -3.13
C PRO A 19 -7.80 -1.67 -2.08
N LEU A 20 -7.47 -2.11 -0.87
CA LEU A 20 -6.98 -1.23 0.18
C LEU A 20 -5.71 -0.50 -0.32
N ALA A 21 -5.67 0.82 -0.18
CA ALA A 21 -4.48 1.61 -0.42
C ALA A 21 -3.83 2.03 0.92
N ILE A 22 -2.51 1.87 1.02
CA ILE A 22 -1.68 2.26 2.16
C ILE A 22 -0.56 3.21 1.74
N CYS A 23 -0.08 4.03 2.67
CA CYS A 23 1.14 4.82 2.50
C CYS A 23 2.24 4.29 3.42
N VAL A 24 3.43 4.02 2.89
CA VAL A 24 4.60 3.59 3.68
C VAL A 24 5.69 4.66 3.64
N GLY A 25 6.62 4.61 4.60
CA GLY A 25 7.64 5.65 4.77
C GLY A 25 8.77 5.55 3.73
N ASP A 26 9.17 4.33 3.39
CA ASP A 26 10.25 4.05 2.45
C ASP A 26 9.85 2.92 1.48
N VAL A 27 10.53 2.83 0.34
CA VAL A 27 10.38 1.73 -0.63
C VAL A 27 10.70 0.38 0.00
N GLN A 28 11.67 0.33 0.91
CA GLN A 28 12.04 -0.91 1.62
C GLN A 28 10.93 -1.42 2.53
N ASP A 29 10.07 -0.55 3.06
CA ASP A 29 8.97 -0.98 3.93
C ASP A 29 7.87 -1.74 3.17
N ILE A 30 7.84 -1.69 1.83
CA ILE A 30 6.79 -2.31 1.00
C ILE A 30 6.75 -3.83 1.20
N GLU A 31 7.92 -4.47 1.39
CA GLU A 31 8.03 -5.92 1.53
C GLU A 31 7.30 -6.47 2.78
N ARG A 32 7.07 -5.62 3.79
CA ARG A 32 6.31 -5.97 5.00
C ARG A 32 4.82 -6.15 4.75
N PHE A 33 4.33 -5.66 3.61
CA PHE A 33 2.92 -5.64 3.25
C PHE A 33 2.61 -6.47 2.02
N ALA A 34 3.53 -6.48 1.06
CA ALA A 34 3.32 -7.00 -0.27
C ALA A 34 4.50 -7.83 -0.77
N THR A 35 4.21 -8.77 -1.67
CA THR A 35 5.21 -9.59 -2.34
C THR A 35 5.94 -8.77 -3.40
N THR A 36 7.26 -8.66 -3.30
CA THR A 36 8.10 -7.85 -4.23
C THR A 36 9.16 -8.66 -4.96
N HIS A 37 9.48 -9.88 -4.52
CA HIS A 37 10.59 -10.70 -5.04
C HIS A 37 10.50 -11.07 -6.53
N HIS A 38 9.31 -11.00 -7.12
CA HIS A 38 9.09 -11.30 -8.54
C HIS A 38 9.34 -10.09 -9.44
N LEU A 39 9.57 -8.91 -8.86
CA LEU A 39 9.79 -7.69 -9.62
C LEU A 39 11.26 -7.59 -10.06
N PRO A 40 11.53 -6.98 -11.23
CA PRO A 40 12.88 -6.62 -11.62
C PRO A 40 13.56 -5.75 -10.57
N LEU A 41 14.87 -5.95 -10.38
CA LEU A 41 15.68 -5.14 -9.49
C LEU A 41 15.60 -3.66 -9.89
N GLY A 42 15.40 -2.76 -8.91
CA GLY A 42 15.32 -1.32 -9.14
C GLY A 42 13.99 -0.83 -9.74
N LEU A 43 13.04 -1.71 -10.06
CA LEU A 43 11.74 -1.26 -10.59
C LEU A 43 11.00 -0.37 -9.58
N LEU A 44 10.95 -0.78 -8.31
CA LEU A 44 10.25 0.01 -7.29
C LEU A 44 10.96 1.35 -7.05
N ASP A 45 12.29 1.37 -6.99
CA ASP A 45 13.09 2.60 -6.85
C ASP A 45 12.95 3.54 -8.06
N SER A 46 12.66 3.01 -9.25
CA SER A 46 12.39 3.83 -10.45
C SER A 46 11.01 4.49 -10.43
N LEU A 47 10.06 3.95 -9.66
CA LEU A 47 8.67 4.41 -9.60
C LEU A 47 8.36 5.21 -8.32
N LEU A 48 9.14 5.01 -7.26
CA LEU A 48 8.89 5.50 -5.91
C LEU A 48 10.20 6.04 -5.30
N PRO A 49 10.13 7.07 -4.44
CA PRO A 49 8.94 7.77 -3.96
C PRO A 49 8.32 8.71 -5.02
N GLY A 50 7.02 8.98 -4.93
CA GLY A 50 6.38 9.88 -5.90
C GLY A 50 4.85 9.92 -5.89
N PRO A 51 4.24 10.46 -6.98
CA PRO A 51 2.78 10.49 -7.15
C PRO A 51 2.18 9.14 -7.53
N VAL A 52 3.02 8.11 -7.72
CA VAL A 52 2.61 6.79 -8.16
C VAL A 52 2.07 5.96 -7.00
N THR A 53 1.02 5.18 -7.27
CA THR A 53 0.56 4.10 -6.39
C THR A 53 0.76 2.79 -7.11
N VAL A 54 1.52 1.87 -6.52
CA VAL A 54 1.80 0.55 -7.08
C VAL A 54 0.80 -0.44 -6.50
N VAL A 55 0.16 -1.26 -7.34
CA VAL A 55 -0.73 -2.33 -6.88
C VAL A 55 0.05 -3.64 -6.88
N LEU A 56 0.16 -4.26 -5.70
CA LEU A 56 0.92 -5.49 -5.51
C LEU A 56 0.05 -6.53 -4.81
N ARG A 57 0.44 -7.81 -4.95
CA ARG A 57 -0.14 -8.89 -4.16
C ARG A 57 0.30 -8.74 -2.70
N ARG A 58 -0.63 -8.90 -1.77
CA ARG A 58 -0.39 -8.99 -0.33
C ARG A 58 0.58 -10.14 -0.05
N GLY A 59 1.58 -9.88 0.76
CA GLY A 59 2.50 -10.93 1.23
C GLY A 59 1.79 -11.89 2.20
N ASP A 60 2.17 -13.16 2.19
CA ASP A 60 1.57 -14.17 3.08
C ASP A 60 1.78 -13.84 4.56
N SER A 61 2.90 -13.20 4.89
CA SER A 61 3.24 -12.71 6.23
C SER A 61 2.93 -11.22 6.43
N SER A 62 2.05 -10.63 5.60
CA SER A 62 1.67 -9.22 5.71
C SER A 62 1.11 -8.91 7.09
N ILE A 63 1.59 -7.81 7.69
CA ILE A 63 1.13 -7.35 9.01
C ILE A 63 -0.29 -6.75 8.99
N LEU A 64 -0.87 -6.55 7.80
CA LEU A 64 -2.21 -6.01 7.67
C LEU A 64 -3.25 -7.09 7.93
N GLU A 65 -4.29 -6.73 8.67
CA GLU A 65 -5.45 -7.59 8.86
C GLU A 65 -6.14 -7.90 7.53
N LYS A 66 -6.57 -9.15 7.34
CA LYS A 66 -7.25 -9.60 6.10
C LYS A 66 -8.63 -8.95 5.96
N SER A 67 -9.26 -8.61 7.08
CA SER A 67 -10.56 -7.93 7.13
C SER A 67 -10.55 -6.53 6.49
N LEU A 68 -9.37 -5.91 6.31
CA LEU A 68 -9.23 -4.61 5.65
C LEU A 68 -9.44 -4.67 4.13
N ASN A 69 -9.45 -5.86 3.53
CA ASN A 69 -9.81 -6.07 2.13
C ASN A 69 -10.79 -7.26 2.00
N PRO A 70 -12.05 -7.08 2.44
CA PRO A 70 -13.03 -8.17 2.46
C PRO A 70 -13.52 -8.47 1.04
N GLY A 71 -13.29 -9.70 0.55
CA GLY A 71 -13.85 -10.15 -0.75
C GLY A 71 -12.89 -10.84 -1.74
N ARG A 72 -11.89 -11.60 -1.28
CA ARG A 72 -10.86 -12.27 -2.13
C ARG A 72 -9.90 -11.33 -2.88
N LEU A 73 -9.89 -10.04 -2.56
CA LEU A 73 -8.91 -9.11 -3.14
C LEU A 73 -7.57 -9.27 -2.41
N ASP A 74 -6.71 -10.11 -2.95
CA ASP A 74 -5.34 -10.31 -2.45
C ASP A 74 -4.41 -9.14 -2.78
N ASN A 75 -4.90 -8.08 -3.45
CA ASN A 75 -4.07 -6.95 -3.87
C ASN A 75 -4.15 -5.77 -2.89
N ILE A 76 -3.05 -5.06 -2.74
CA ILE A 76 -2.93 -3.83 -1.94
C ILE A 76 -2.30 -2.75 -2.84
N GLY A 77 -2.87 -1.55 -2.81
CA GLY A 77 -2.22 -0.36 -3.36
C GLY A 77 -1.22 0.22 -2.36
N VAL A 78 0.01 0.49 -2.77
CA VAL A 78 1.07 1.03 -1.93
C VAL A 78 1.59 2.32 -2.54
N ARG A 79 1.67 3.37 -1.73
CA ARG A 79 2.24 4.67 -2.11
C ARG A 79 3.39 5.03 -1.16
N VAL A 80 4.49 5.51 -1.72
CA VAL A 80 5.58 6.12 -0.95
C VAL A 80 5.57 7.62 -1.27
N PRO A 81 5.06 8.47 -0.37
CA PRO A 81 4.96 9.89 -0.63
C PRO A 81 6.36 10.53 -0.62
N THR A 82 6.65 11.37 -1.61
CA THR A 82 7.78 12.30 -1.50
C THR A 82 7.45 13.34 -0.43
N ALA A 83 8.25 13.41 0.63
CA ALA A 83 8.20 14.55 1.53
C ALA A 83 8.58 15.81 0.74
N ILE A 84 7.74 16.84 0.78
CA ILE A 84 8.19 18.18 0.38
C ILE A 84 9.15 18.63 1.48
N SER A 85 10.45 18.67 1.19
CA SER A 85 11.38 19.38 2.06
C SER A 85 11.07 20.87 1.90
N PHE A 86 10.42 21.48 2.89
CA PHE A 86 10.39 22.93 2.98
C PHE A 86 11.82 23.37 3.34
N GLY A 87 12.50 23.99 2.38
CA GLY A 87 13.77 24.67 2.60
C GLY A 87 13.57 26.04 3.23
#